data_AF-A0A7K0VT13-F1
#
_entry.id   AF-A0A7K0VT13-F1
#
_cell.length_a   1.000
_cell.length_b   1.000
_cell.length_c   1.000
_cell.angle_alpha   90.00
_cell.angle_beta   90.00
_cell.angle_gamma   90.00
#
_symmetry.space_group_name_H-M   'P 1'
#
loop_
_entity.id
_entity.type
_entity.pdbx_description
1 polymer ?
#
loop_
_entity_poly.entity_id
_entity_poly.type
_entity_poly.pdbx_seq_one_letter_code
_entity_poly.pdbx_strand_id
1 'polypeptide(L)'
;MSSAPALGSRQERLEVLAKVASSIPTMRFSTWNFGDSTGFEGMLESGKLLNDPKYFAFAHGWMRAWATRPTPYTRMDATAPGMAMVEVAHEANDSILLEALIGLARYLMSRPKDRGIFDMWERMCLIPPYGGETLPPKEAALLAEPPGGSCVDCLHFDPPFFTALGKELESEEFTQVGVEQALAYIETFQQESGIFDHFFMHGVPGNFGQGWGRGQGWSMLGMLDVLKNISAKHPARKTIEEAVVKQINGMIKLQRPDGRWWCVVDVPASGEEGSTAAFMATGFARAIKMGLVDKKTVLPHAIDALAGAIADTDENGHLKNVTAAVMASTRVSHYVHTPRGFLVPWGQGPLAMAICEMDDLV
;
A
#
# COMPACT_ATOMS: atom_id res chain seq x y z
N MET A 1 22.51 13.30 -15.17
CA MET A 1 21.57 12.42 -14.43
C MET A 1 22.06 11.00 -14.62
N SER A 2 22.14 10.21 -13.54
CA SER A 2 22.55 8.80 -13.64
C SER A 2 21.45 8.00 -14.35
N SER A 3 21.84 7.03 -15.19
CA SER A 3 20.92 6.02 -15.69
C SER A 3 20.53 5.05 -14.57
N ALA A 4 19.47 4.27 -14.78
CA ALA A 4 19.09 3.18 -13.90
C ALA A 4 20.27 2.20 -13.73
N PRO A 5 20.48 1.67 -12.52
CA PRO A 5 21.47 0.63 -12.30
C PRO A 5 21.09 -0.63 -13.07
N ALA A 6 22.06 -1.46 -13.43
CA ALA A 6 21.77 -2.75 -14.04
C ALA A 6 21.08 -3.66 -13.02
N LEU A 7 20.03 -4.36 -13.45
CA LEU A 7 19.40 -5.39 -12.62
C LEU A 7 20.34 -6.60 -12.52
N GLY A 8 20.65 -7.01 -11.29
CA GLY A 8 21.45 -8.20 -11.03
C GLY A 8 20.79 -9.50 -11.51
N SER A 9 21.60 -10.56 -11.55
CA SER A 9 21.14 -11.92 -11.85
C SER A 9 20.06 -12.38 -10.89
N ARG A 10 19.26 -13.39 -11.30
CA ARG A 10 18.24 -13.98 -10.43
C ARG A 10 18.80 -14.43 -9.08
N GLN A 11 19.98 -15.04 -9.06
CA GLN A 11 20.62 -15.49 -7.82
C GLN A 11 20.93 -14.32 -6.87
N GLU A 12 21.50 -13.22 -7.37
CA GLU A 12 21.76 -12.02 -6.56
C GLU A 12 20.47 -11.41 -6.02
N ARG A 13 19.39 -11.40 -6.82
CA ARG A 13 18.07 -10.93 -6.37
C ARG A 13 17.51 -11.80 -5.25
N LEU A 14 17.64 -13.13 -5.34
CA LEU A 14 17.20 -14.05 -4.29
C LEU A 14 18.02 -13.91 -3.00
N GLU A 15 19.31 -13.59 -3.11
CA GLU A 15 20.16 -13.27 -1.94
C GLU A 15 19.71 -11.98 -1.24
N VAL A 16 19.36 -10.95 -2.00
CA VAL A 16 18.75 -9.73 -1.46
C VAL A 16 17.41 -10.05 -0.80
N LEU A 17 16.54 -10.81 -1.48
CA LEU A 17 15.24 -11.23 -0.94
C LEU A 17 15.39 -11.97 0.39
N ALA A 18 16.31 -12.92 0.49
CA ALA A 18 16.52 -13.68 1.73
C ALA A 18 16.87 -12.77 2.91
N LYS A 19 17.74 -11.76 2.69
CA LYS A 19 18.09 -10.76 3.71
C LYS A 19 16.90 -9.88 4.06
N VAL A 20 16.22 -9.30 3.06
CA VAL A 20 15.04 -8.45 3.24
C VAL A 20 13.97 -9.21 4.03
N ALA A 21 13.59 -10.39 3.57
CA ALA A 21 12.56 -11.22 4.20
C ALA A 21 12.94 -11.60 5.63
N SER A 22 14.20 -11.98 5.89
CA SER A 22 14.67 -12.32 7.25
C SER A 22 14.59 -11.16 8.24
N SER A 23 14.64 -9.91 7.76
CA SER A 23 14.53 -8.73 8.61
C SER A 23 13.09 -8.48 9.08
N ILE A 24 12.08 -8.81 8.27
CA ILE A 24 10.68 -8.40 8.52
C ILE A 24 10.14 -8.92 9.87
N PRO A 25 10.28 -10.21 10.24
CA PRO A 25 9.80 -10.71 11.54
C PRO A 25 10.44 -10.05 12.76
N THR A 26 11.60 -9.40 12.60
CA THR A 26 12.35 -8.75 13.69
C THR A 26 11.87 -7.32 13.97
N MET A 27 10.99 -6.78 13.12
CA MET A 27 10.50 -5.42 13.22
C MET A 27 9.43 -5.28 14.30
N ARG A 28 9.18 -4.04 14.71
CA ARG A 28 8.13 -3.72 15.68
C ARG A 28 6.79 -3.58 14.96
N PHE A 29 5.94 -4.58 15.13
CA PHE A 29 4.53 -4.52 14.77
C PHE A 29 3.69 -4.01 15.96
N SER A 30 2.62 -3.27 15.69
CA SER A 30 1.76 -2.68 16.73
C SER A 30 0.39 -3.36 16.87
N THR A 31 0.27 -4.61 16.41
CA THR A 31 -1.02 -5.29 16.23
C THR A 31 -1.96 -4.43 15.38
N TRP A 32 -1.45 -4.19 14.17
CA TRP A 32 -1.93 -3.34 13.09
C TRP A 32 -1.62 -1.85 13.26
N ASN A 33 -0.92 -1.34 12.26
CA ASN A 33 -0.68 0.07 12.04
C ASN A 33 -0.49 0.29 10.53
N PHE A 34 -0.56 1.55 10.10
CA PHE A 34 -0.29 1.92 8.70
C PHE A 34 1.09 1.39 8.29
N GLY A 35 1.09 0.51 7.29
CA GLY A 35 2.30 -0.08 6.75
C GLY A 35 2.69 -1.45 7.28
N ASP A 36 2.06 -1.95 8.36
CA ASP A 36 2.29 -3.32 8.83
C ASP A 36 1.89 -4.35 7.75
N SER A 37 0.87 -4.03 6.94
CA SER A 37 0.27 -5.00 6.02
C SER A 37 1.23 -5.54 4.97
N THR A 38 2.01 -4.65 4.34
CA THR A 38 2.98 -5.02 3.33
C THR A 38 4.12 -5.85 3.91
N GLY A 39 4.39 -5.70 5.21
CA GLY A 39 5.31 -6.60 5.91
C GLY A 39 4.83 -8.04 5.87
N PHE A 40 3.55 -8.28 6.18
CA PHE A 40 2.95 -9.62 6.11
C PHE A 40 2.87 -10.14 4.69
N GLU A 41 2.42 -9.33 3.73
CA GLU A 41 2.36 -9.73 2.32
C GLU A 41 3.75 -10.07 1.78
N GLY A 42 4.75 -9.22 2.06
CA GLY A 42 6.14 -9.46 1.70
C GLY A 42 6.70 -10.73 2.32
N MET A 43 6.38 -11.02 3.59
CA MET A 43 6.77 -12.28 4.24
C MET A 43 6.14 -13.50 3.56
N LEU A 44 4.85 -13.47 3.27
CA LEU A 44 4.14 -14.59 2.64
C LEU A 44 4.67 -14.87 1.24
N GLU A 45 4.82 -13.83 0.40
CA GLU A 45 5.37 -13.97 -0.94
C GLU A 45 6.84 -14.44 -0.91
N SER A 46 7.63 -13.95 0.04
CA SER A 46 9.01 -14.43 0.23
C SER A 46 9.04 -15.90 0.64
N GLY A 47 8.15 -16.33 1.54
CA GLY A 47 8.08 -17.71 1.99
C GLY A 47 7.76 -18.68 0.85
N LYS A 48 6.85 -18.31 -0.05
CA LYS A 48 6.52 -19.07 -1.26
C LYS A 48 7.73 -19.18 -2.18
N LEU A 49 8.38 -18.07 -2.52
CA LEU A 49 9.49 -18.05 -3.49
C LEU A 49 10.76 -18.70 -2.95
N LEU A 50 11.08 -18.50 -1.67
CA LEU A 50 12.25 -19.09 -1.01
C LEU A 50 11.98 -20.51 -0.48
N ASN A 51 10.74 -21.00 -0.58
CA ASN A 51 10.29 -22.27 -0.01
C ASN A 51 10.64 -22.40 1.49
N ASP A 52 10.40 -21.32 2.25
CA ASP A 52 10.69 -21.24 3.69
C ASP A 52 9.38 -21.08 4.49
N PRO A 53 8.93 -22.15 5.18
CA PRO A 53 7.63 -22.15 5.88
C PRO A 53 7.61 -21.25 7.11
N LYS A 54 8.76 -20.76 7.61
CA LYS A 54 8.80 -19.94 8.83
C LYS A 54 8.00 -18.64 8.70
N TYR A 55 7.94 -18.08 7.49
CA TYR A 55 7.25 -16.82 7.23
C TYR A 55 5.73 -16.98 7.32
N PHE A 56 5.20 -18.06 6.75
CA PHE A 56 3.80 -18.44 6.91
C PHE A 56 3.48 -18.71 8.38
N ALA A 57 4.32 -19.51 9.06
CA ALA A 57 4.11 -19.83 10.48
C ALA A 57 4.10 -18.57 11.38
N PHE A 58 4.98 -17.61 11.12
CA PHE A 58 4.98 -16.32 11.81
C PHE A 58 3.69 -15.54 11.57
N ALA A 59 3.29 -15.39 10.29
CA ALA A 59 2.07 -14.68 9.91
C ALA A 59 0.83 -15.31 10.55
N HIS A 60 0.68 -16.64 10.41
CA HIS A 60 -0.43 -17.40 10.99
C HIS A 60 -0.48 -17.26 12.52
N GLY A 61 0.65 -17.46 13.22
CA GLY A 61 0.70 -17.31 14.67
C GLY A 61 0.29 -15.90 15.14
N TRP A 62 0.74 -14.85 14.45
CA TRP A 62 0.39 -13.47 14.75
C TRP A 62 -1.10 -13.19 14.53
N MET A 63 -1.63 -13.60 13.37
CA MET A 63 -3.04 -13.40 13.01
C MET A 63 -3.97 -14.19 13.94
N ARG A 64 -3.54 -15.37 14.40
CA ARG A 64 -4.29 -16.16 15.39
C ARG A 64 -4.32 -15.52 16.76
N ALA A 65 -3.18 -14.99 17.22
CA ALA A 65 -3.14 -14.23 18.48
C ALA A 65 -4.09 -13.02 18.43
N TRP A 66 -4.14 -12.32 17.28
CA TRP A 66 -5.12 -11.25 17.06
C TRP A 66 -6.57 -11.77 17.10
N ALA A 67 -6.87 -12.85 16.38
CA ALA A 67 -8.23 -13.40 16.26
C ALA A 67 -8.80 -13.87 17.60
N THR A 68 -7.95 -14.29 18.55
CA THR A 68 -8.38 -14.80 19.86
C THR A 68 -8.31 -13.76 20.97
N ARG A 69 -8.04 -12.48 20.67
CA ARG A 69 -7.92 -11.46 21.71
C ARG A 69 -9.28 -11.20 22.39
N PRO A 70 -9.30 -10.86 23.69
CA PRO A 70 -10.54 -10.62 24.43
C PRO A 70 -11.18 -9.27 24.09
N THR A 71 -10.41 -8.33 23.52
CA THR A 71 -10.86 -6.96 23.22
C THR A 71 -11.63 -6.93 21.89
N PRO A 72 -12.78 -6.24 21.83
CA PRO A 72 -13.47 -6.00 20.55
C PRO A 72 -12.58 -5.23 19.56
N TYR A 73 -13.02 -5.17 18.30
CA TYR A 73 -12.32 -4.41 17.26
C TYR A 73 -12.08 -2.96 17.67
N THR A 74 -10.84 -2.53 17.45
CA THR A 74 -10.33 -1.19 17.66
C THR A 74 -10.19 -0.46 16.33
N ARG A 75 -10.03 0.86 16.38
CA ARG A 75 -9.94 1.68 15.17
C ARG A 75 -8.84 1.22 14.21
N MET A 76 -7.66 0.89 14.73
CA MET A 76 -6.49 0.50 13.94
C MET A 76 -6.63 -0.88 13.29
N ASP A 77 -7.64 -1.67 13.64
CA ASP A 77 -7.90 -2.91 12.91
C ASP A 77 -8.37 -2.70 11.46
N ALA A 78 -8.74 -1.48 11.09
CA ALA A 78 -8.94 -1.12 9.69
C ALA A 78 -7.66 -1.13 8.86
N THR A 79 -6.48 -1.16 9.48
CA THR A 79 -5.20 -1.32 8.76
C THR A 79 -4.67 -2.75 8.85
N ALA A 80 -5.53 -3.71 9.23
CA ALA A 80 -5.15 -5.12 9.22
C ALA A 80 -4.80 -5.56 7.79
N PRO A 81 -3.85 -6.50 7.60
CA PRO A 81 -3.54 -7.08 6.31
C PRO A 81 -4.65 -8.03 5.82
N GLY A 82 -5.88 -7.53 5.68
CA GLY A 82 -7.08 -8.35 5.54
C GLY A 82 -7.01 -9.36 4.39
N MET A 83 -6.44 -8.98 3.24
CA MET A 83 -6.25 -9.89 2.11
C MET A 83 -5.29 -11.05 2.45
N ALA A 84 -4.13 -10.75 3.05
CA ALA A 84 -3.20 -11.77 3.52
C ALA A 84 -3.77 -12.62 4.66
N MET A 85 -4.62 -12.06 5.52
CA MET A 85 -5.28 -12.82 6.59
C MET A 85 -6.31 -13.79 6.03
N VAL A 86 -7.07 -13.41 5.00
CA VAL A 86 -7.98 -14.32 4.28
C VAL A 86 -7.18 -15.45 3.64
N GLU A 87 -6.05 -15.14 2.97
CA GLU A 87 -5.16 -16.15 2.38
C GLU A 87 -4.65 -17.15 3.44
N VAL A 88 -4.15 -16.64 4.58
CA VAL A 88 -3.66 -17.47 5.67
C VAL A 88 -4.77 -18.30 6.31
N ALA A 89 -5.96 -17.74 6.50
CA ALA A 89 -7.12 -18.49 7.02
C ALA A 89 -7.49 -19.65 6.10
N HIS A 90 -7.47 -19.42 4.79
CA HIS A 90 -7.73 -20.44 3.78
C HIS A 90 -6.66 -21.53 3.79
N GLU A 91 -5.37 -21.16 3.66
CA GLU A 91 -4.26 -22.11 3.58
C GLU A 91 -4.10 -22.95 4.86
N ALA A 92 -4.35 -22.36 6.02
CA ALA A 92 -4.32 -23.08 7.31
C ALA A 92 -5.64 -23.81 7.64
N ASN A 93 -6.70 -23.65 6.83
CA ASN A 93 -8.06 -24.09 7.13
C ASN A 93 -8.51 -23.67 8.54
N ASP A 94 -8.30 -22.39 8.87
CA ASP A 94 -8.47 -21.85 10.21
C ASP A 94 -9.80 -21.09 10.37
N SER A 95 -10.84 -21.82 10.79
CA SER A 95 -12.18 -21.26 10.95
C SER A 95 -12.25 -20.14 11.98
N ILE A 96 -11.42 -20.16 13.03
CA ILE A 96 -11.45 -19.13 14.07
C ILE A 96 -10.90 -17.81 13.52
N LEU A 97 -9.83 -17.87 12.70
CA LEU A 97 -9.35 -16.68 12.01
C LEU A 97 -10.40 -16.16 11.00
N LEU A 98 -11.04 -17.05 10.24
CA LEU A 98 -12.09 -16.68 9.28
C LEU A 98 -13.29 -16.01 9.97
N GLU A 99 -13.76 -16.54 11.09
CA GLU A 99 -14.83 -15.94 11.90
C GLU A 99 -14.43 -14.55 12.42
N ALA A 100 -13.19 -14.38 12.87
CA ALA A 100 -12.68 -13.08 13.30
C ALA A 100 -12.58 -12.07 12.13
N LEU A 101 -12.31 -12.52 10.91
CA LEU A 101 -12.34 -11.68 9.71
C LEU A 101 -13.77 -11.28 9.35
N ILE A 102 -14.74 -12.18 9.43
CA ILE A 102 -16.16 -11.84 9.25
C ILE A 102 -16.59 -10.77 10.26
N GLY A 103 -16.22 -10.93 11.53
CA GLY A 103 -16.51 -9.92 12.55
C GLY A 103 -15.84 -8.57 12.27
N LEU A 104 -14.60 -8.57 11.76
CA LEU A 104 -13.90 -7.34 11.36
C LEU A 104 -14.66 -6.64 10.23
N ALA A 105 -15.05 -7.39 9.19
CA ALA A 105 -15.84 -6.86 8.07
C ALA A 105 -17.14 -6.20 8.57
N ARG A 106 -17.87 -6.86 9.48
CA ARG A 106 -19.09 -6.30 10.08
C ARG A 106 -18.82 -5.05 10.90
N TYR A 107 -17.72 -5.01 11.65
CA TYR A 107 -17.30 -3.81 12.38
C TYR A 107 -16.99 -2.65 11.44
N LEU A 108 -16.22 -2.87 10.37
CA LEU A 108 -15.89 -1.83 9.39
C LEU A 108 -17.15 -1.32 8.66
N MET A 109 -18.07 -2.20 8.29
CA MET A 109 -19.35 -1.83 7.67
C MET A 109 -20.27 -1.00 8.58
N SER A 110 -20.05 -0.99 9.88
CA SER A 110 -20.82 -0.18 10.83
C SER A 110 -20.41 1.30 10.85
N ARG A 111 -19.30 1.65 10.20
CA ARG A 111 -18.76 3.01 10.20
C ARG A 111 -19.60 3.94 9.32
N PRO A 112 -19.71 5.22 9.69
CA PRO A 112 -20.27 6.24 8.80
C PRO A 112 -19.42 6.35 7.52
N LYS A 113 -20.01 6.97 6.50
CA LYS A 113 -19.36 7.18 5.21
C LYS A 113 -19.39 8.67 4.83
N ASP A 114 -18.29 9.18 4.30
CA ASP A 114 -18.23 10.42 3.52
C ASP A 114 -17.70 10.10 2.11
N ARG A 115 -18.30 10.69 1.08
CA ARG A 115 -18.01 10.40 -0.34
C ARG A 115 -18.11 8.92 -0.70
N GLY A 116 -18.91 8.15 0.04
CA GLY A 116 -19.03 6.69 -0.11
C GLY A 116 -17.91 5.88 0.54
N ILE A 117 -16.89 6.53 1.12
CA ILE A 117 -15.74 5.90 1.79
C ILE A 117 -16.05 5.73 3.28
N PHE A 118 -15.70 4.59 3.88
CA PHE A 118 -15.80 4.43 5.34
C PHE A 118 -14.92 5.45 6.06
N ASP A 119 -15.49 6.12 7.05
CA ASP A 119 -14.75 7.09 7.86
C ASP A 119 -13.73 6.36 8.72
N MET A 120 -12.45 6.60 8.44
CA MET A 120 -11.36 6.05 9.23
C MET A 120 -11.09 6.91 10.47
N TRP A 121 -11.14 8.23 10.32
CA TRP A 121 -10.83 9.17 11.38
C TRP A 121 -12.05 10.01 11.73
N GLU A 122 -12.57 9.88 12.96
CA GLU A 122 -13.54 10.84 13.51
C GLU A 122 -12.93 12.24 13.65
N ARG A 123 -11.61 12.29 13.90
CA ARG A 123 -10.77 13.47 13.85
C ARG A 123 -9.53 13.11 13.06
N MET A 124 -9.35 13.78 11.92
CA MET A 124 -8.26 13.51 10.99
C MET A 124 -6.93 13.53 11.74
N CYS A 125 -6.02 12.63 11.35
CA CYS A 125 -4.71 12.48 11.97
C CYS A 125 -3.73 13.60 11.55
N LEU A 126 -4.21 14.85 11.55
CA LEU A 126 -3.42 16.02 11.19
C LEU A 126 -2.29 16.25 12.19
N ILE A 127 -1.10 16.51 11.66
CA ILE A 127 0.05 16.94 12.45
C ILE A 127 0.67 18.22 11.88
N PRO A 128 1.42 19.00 12.70
CA PRO A 128 2.22 20.11 12.19
C PRO A 128 3.18 19.63 11.09
N PRO A 129 3.44 20.46 10.06
CA PRO A 129 4.38 20.09 9.02
C PRO A 129 5.79 19.91 9.59
N TYR A 130 6.48 18.89 9.09
CA TYR A 130 7.92 18.82 9.25
C TYR A 130 8.59 20.04 8.59
N GLY A 131 9.77 20.43 9.08
CA GLY A 131 10.48 21.63 8.63
C GLY A 131 10.11 22.90 9.39
N GLY A 132 9.10 22.87 10.27
CA GLY A 132 8.84 23.94 11.23
C GLY A 132 8.29 25.24 10.62
N GLU A 133 7.65 25.16 9.45
CA GLU A 133 7.00 26.35 8.88
C GLU A 133 5.84 26.82 9.77
N THR A 134 5.61 28.14 9.77
CA THR A 134 4.44 28.71 10.43
C THR A 134 3.19 28.46 9.60
N LEU A 135 2.17 27.87 10.21
CA LEU A 135 0.90 27.61 9.53
C LEU A 135 0.10 28.91 9.34
N PRO A 136 -0.50 29.12 8.15
CA PRO A 136 -1.48 30.19 8.00
C PRO A 136 -2.69 29.96 8.91
N PRO A 137 -3.46 31.00 9.27
CA PRO A 137 -4.50 30.91 10.30
C PRO A 137 -5.57 29.85 10.05
N LYS A 138 -5.94 29.62 8.78
CA LYS A 138 -6.96 28.61 8.42
C LYS A 138 -6.45 27.19 8.68
N GLU A 139 -5.22 26.89 8.27
CA GLU A 139 -4.57 25.61 8.48
C GLU A 139 -4.24 25.37 9.95
N ALA A 140 -3.88 26.42 10.69
CA ALA A 140 -3.71 26.34 12.14
C ALA A 140 -5.03 26.01 12.85
N ALA A 141 -6.15 26.57 12.40
CA ALA A 141 -7.48 26.24 12.94
C ALA A 141 -7.87 24.79 12.63
N LEU A 142 -7.64 24.32 11.39
CA LEU A 142 -7.86 22.91 11.02
C LEU A 142 -7.00 21.96 11.85
N LEU A 143 -5.74 22.32 12.12
CA LEU A 143 -4.87 21.50 12.95
C LEU A 143 -5.33 21.47 14.42
N ALA A 144 -5.86 22.57 14.95
CA ALA A 144 -6.34 22.66 16.32
C ALA A 144 -7.61 21.84 16.55
N GLU A 145 -8.51 21.81 15.55
CA GLU A 145 -9.77 21.08 15.60
C GLU A 145 -10.00 20.34 14.26
N PRO A 146 -9.27 19.23 14.01
CA PRO A 146 -9.35 18.53 12.75
C PRO A 146 -10.73 17.86 12.61
N PRO A 147 -11.48 18.14 11.53
CA PRO A 147 -12.67 17.36 11.21
C PRO A 147 -12.29 15.91 10.89
N GLY A 148 -13.27 15.02 10.77
CA GLY A 148 -13.02 13.65 10.32
C GLY A 148 -12.51 13.58 8.87
N GLY A 149 -12.13 12.39 8.43
CA GLY A 149 -11.66 12.16 7.07
C GLY A 149 -11.03 10.79 6.85
N SER A 150 -10.53 10.57 5.63
CA SER A 150 -9.90 9.32 5.20
C SER A 150 -8.68 9.58 4.32
N CYS A 151 -7.75 8.61 4.32
CA CYS A 151 -6.52 8.62 3.51
C CYS A 151 -6.59 7.59 2.38
N VAL A 152 -5.88 7.85 1.29
CA VAL A 152 -5.72 6.93 0.15
C VAL A 152 -5.09 5.59 0.55
N ASP A 153 -4.30 5.54 1.64
CA ASP A 153 -3.74 4.31 2.21
C ASP A 153 -4.81 3.23 2.41
N CYS A 154 -6.01 3.65 2.82
CA CYS A 154 -7.14 2.76 3.09
C CYS A 154 -7.70 2.05 1.84
N LEU A 155 -7.39 2.54 0.62
CA LEU A 155 -7.66 1.81 -0.63
C LEU A 155 -6.91 0.47 -0.68
N HIS A 156 -5.79 0.34 0.02
CA HIS A 156 -5.06 -0.92 0.14
C HIS A 156 -5.65 -1.87 1.18
N PHE A 157 -6.33 -1.35 2.21
CA PHE A 157 -6.79 -2.15 3.33
C PHE A 157 -8.24 -2.63 3.12
N ASP A 158 -9.20 -1.70 3.09
CA ASP A 158 -10.62 -2.08 3.15
C ASP A 158 -11.09 -2.77 1.85
N PRO A 159 -10.93 -2.17 0.65
CA PRO A 159 -11.49 -2.75 -0.56
C PRO A 159 -10.95 -4.15 -0.92
N PRO A 160 -9.61 -4.40 -0.89
CA PRO A 160 -9.07 -5.73 -1.11
C PRO A 160 -9.51 -6.74 -0.05
N PHE A 161 -9.60 -6.33 1.21
CA PHE A 161 -10.08 -7.21 2.28
C PHE A 161 -11.51 -7.67 2.03
N PHE A 162 -12.43 -6.74 1.73
CA PHE A 162 -13.83 -7.08 1.48
C PHE A 162 -14.00 -7.96 0.24
N THR A 163 -13.28 -7.68 -0.85
CA THR A 163 -13.37 -8.51 -2.06
C THR A 163 -12.72 -9.88 -1.89
N ALA A 164 -11.60 -9.99 -1.16
CA ALA A 164 -11.00 -11.28 -0.80
C ALA A 164 -11.93 -12.11 0.07
N LEU A 165 -12.52 -11.53 1.10
CA LEU A 165 -13.48 -12.21 1.98
C LEU A 165 -14.77 -12.57 1.23
N GLY A 166 -15.24 -11.70 0.34
CA GLY A 166 -16.38 -11.97 -0.54
C GLY A 166 -16.15 -13.16 -1.44
N LYS A 167 -14.95 -13.28 -2.02
CA LYS A 167 -14.55 -14.45 -2.81
C LYS A 167 -14.45 -15.73 -1.97
N GLU A 168 -13.82 -15.66 -0.80
CA GLU A 168 -13.65 -16.83 0.10
C GLU A 168 -14.99 -17.39 0.57
N LEU A 169 -15.97 -16.51 0.82
CA LEU A 169 -17.28 -16.89 1.36
C LEU A 169 -18.39 -16.98 0.31
N GLU A 170 -18.06 -16.78 -0.97
CA GLU A 170 -19.05 -16.61 -2.06
C GLU A 170 -20.14 -15.56 -1.72
N SER A 171 -19.73 -14.49 -1.03
CA SER A 171 -20.61 -13.42 -0.54
C SER A 171 -20.64 -12.22 -1.49
N GLU A 172 -21.75 -12.06 -2.20
CA GLU A 172 -22.02 -10.88 -3.04
C GLU A 172 -22.05 -9.60 -2.21
N GLU A 173 -22.54 -9.65 -0.96
CA GLU A 173 -22.59 -8.51 -0.06
C GLU A 173 -21.18 -7.93 0.18
N PHE A 174 -20.23 -8.77 0.57
CA PHE A 174 -18.86 -8.31 0.83
C PHE A 174 -18.14 -7.92 -0.46
N THR A 175 -18.37 -8.65 -1.56
CA THR A 175 -17.83 -8.29 -2.88
C THR A 175 -18.28 -6.89 -3.29
N GLN A 176 -19.58 -6.60 -3.18
CA GLN A 176 -20.16 -5.31 -3.54
C GLN A 176 -19.63 -4.18 -2.66
N VAL A 177 -19.53 -4.39 -1.34
CA VAL A 177 -18.94 -3.39 -0.42
C VAL A 177 -17.50 -3.06 -0.80
N GLY A 178 -16.69 -4.07 -1.10
CA GLY A 178 -15.30 -3.87 -1.49
C GLY A 178 -15.18 -3.08 -2.81
N VAL A 179 -15.99 -3.41 -3.80
CA VAL A 179 -16.02 -2.68 -5.08
C VAL A 179 -16.50 -1.23 -4.91
N GLU A 180 -17.56 -1.01 -4.15
CA GLU A 180 -18.07 0.34 -3.88
C GLU A 180 -17.05 1.22 -3.19
N GLN A 181 -16.33 0.69 -2.19
CA GLN A 181 -15.22 1.41 -1.56
C GLN A 181 -14.14 1.74 -2.59
N ALA A 182 -13.69 0.78 -3.40
CA ALA A 182 -12.65 1.01 -4.40
C ALA A 182 -13.02 2.13 -5.39
N LEU A 183 -14.24 2.10 -5.93
CA LEU A 183 -14.74 3.14 -6.82
C LEU A 183 -14.79 4.52 -6.15
N ALA A 184 -15.25 4.57 -4.89
CA ALA A 184 -15.31 5.81 -4.12
C ALA A 184 -13.92 6.41 -3.87
N TYR A 185 -12.91 5.59 -3.55
CA TYR A 185 -11.52 6.03 -3.43
C TYR A 185 -10.96 6.54 -4.77
N ILE A 186 -11.24 5.85 -5.89
CA ILE A 186 -10.80 6.27 -7.23
C ILE A 186 -11.41 7.63 -7.58
N GLU A 187 -12.73 7.77 -7.46
CA GLU A 187 -13.45 9.03 -7.75
C GLU A 187 -12.98 10.18 -6.85
N THR A 188 -12.71 9.87 -5.58
CA THR A 188 -12.31 10.89 -4.60
C THR A 188 -10.88 11.39 -4.82
N PHE A 189 -9.93 10.49 -5.09
CA PHE A 189 -8.50 10.82 -5.00
C PHE A 189 -7.74 10.83 -6.32
N GLN A 190 -8.21 10.14 -7.37
CA GLN A 190 -7.47 10.06 -8.62
C GLN A 190 -7.61 11.35 -9.44
N GLN A 191 -6.50 12.02 -9.72
CA GLN A 191 -6.46 13.22 -10.55
C GLN A 191 -6.48 12.88 -12.05
N GLU A 192 -6.68 13.90 -12.90
CA GLU A 192 -6.57 13.76 -14.36
C GLU A 192 -5.20 13.27 -14.84
N SER A 193 -4.14 13.59 -14.10
CA SER A 193 -2.79 13.09 -14.36
C SER A 193 -2.62 11.58 -14.10
N GLY A 194 -3.58 10.95 -13.41
CA GLY A 194 -3.51 9.57 -12.91
C GLY A 194 -2.91 9.44 -11.51
N ILE A 195 -2.35 10.53 -10.97
CA ILE A 195 -1.77 10.59 -9.63
C ILE A 195 -2.86 10.76 -8.58
N PHE A 196 -2.68 10.15 -7.41
CA PHE A 196 -3.62 10.20 -6.30
C PHE A 196 -3.23 11.27 -5.28
N ASP A 197 -4.24 11.94 -4.73
CA ASP A 197 -4.12 12.75 -3.51
C ASP A 197 -4.05 11.86 -2.27
N HIS A 198 -3.43 12.36 -1.18
CA HIS A 198 -3.24 11.58 0.04
C HIS A 198 -4.51 11.50 0.89
N PHE A 199 -5.21 12.61 1.16
CA PHE A 199 -6.36 12.59 2.08
C PHE A 199 -7.36 13.71 1.83
N PHE A 200 -8.58 13.53 2.34
CA PHE A 200 -9.59 14.60 2.44
C PHE A 200 -10.05 14.75 3.88
N MET A 201 -10.77 15.84 4.13
CA MET A 201 -11.37 16.17 5.42
C MET A 201 -12.85 16.50 5.22
N HIS A 202 -13.70 16.03 6.14
CA HIS A 202 -15.14 16.28 6.12
C HIS A 202 -15.43 17.78 6.10
N GLY A 203 -16.31 18.21 5.19
CA GLY A 203 -16.72 19.61 5.07
C GLY A 203 -15.61 20.58 4.61
N VAL A 204 -14.40 20.09 4.31
CA VAL A 204 -13.30 20.90 3.79
C VAL A 204 -13.19 20.68 2.27
N PRO A 205 -13.28 21.75 1.45
CA PRO A 205 -13.19 21.60 0.00
C PRO A 205 -11.84 21.06 -0.46
N GLY A 206 -11.88 20.12 -1.40
CA GLY A 206 -10.71 19.54 -2.05
C GLY A 206 -10.06 18.38 -1.28
N ASN A 207 -8.87 18.02 -1.74
CA ASN A 207 -8.01 16.98 -1.17
C ASN A 207 -6.60 17.55 -0.96
N PHE A 208 -5.77 16.83 -0.21
CA PHE A 208 -4.46 17.28 0.24
C PHE A 208 -3.38 16.23 0.01
N GLY A 209 -2.12 16.66 0.00
CA GLY A 209 -0.97 15.75 -0.13
C GLY A 209 -0.83 15.16 -1.53
N GLN A 210 -1.09 15.97 -2.55
CA GLN A 210 -0.93 15.64 -3.97
C GLN A 210 0.41 14.93 -4.21
N GLY A 211 0.39 13.80 -4.89
CA GLY A 211 1.61 13.18 -5.41
C GLY A 211 2.54 12.57 -4.37
N TRP A 212 2.10 12.34 -3.13
CA TRP A 212 2.91 11.58 -2.18
C TRP A 212 3.18 10.15 -2.71
N GLY A 213 4.46 9.80 -2.85
CA GLY A 213 4.94 8.62 -3.58
C GLY A 213 4.43 7.30 -3.03
N ARG A 214 4.54 7.07 -1.72
CA ARG A 214 4.03 5.83 -1.09
C ARG A 214 2.50 5.74 -1.15
N GLY A 215 1.78 6.87 -1.11
CA GLY A 215 0.34 6.90 -1.37
C GLY A 215 -0.05 6.40 -2.77
N GLN A 216 0.82 6.59 -3.77
CA GLN A 216 0.65 5.98 -5.10
C GLN A 216 0.79 4.46 -5.04
N GLY A 217 1.72 3.96 -4.21
CA GLY A 217 1.88 2.53 -3.97
C GLY A 217 0.62 1.89 -3.37
N TRP A 218 0.06 2.51 -2.34
CA TRP A 218 -1.16 2.02 -1.69
C TRP A 218 -2.36 1.96 -2.62
N SER A 219 -2.59 3.02 -3.40
CA SER A 219 -3.68 3.05 -4.39
C SER A 219 -3.48 2.01 -5.49
N MET A 220 -2.26 1.88 -6.02
CA MET A 220 -1.93 0.91 -7.07
C MET A 220 -2.20 -0.53 -6.63
N LEU A 221 -1.62 -0.94 -5.49
CA LEU A 221 -1.79 -2.30 -4.99
C LEU A 221 -3.25 -2.57 -4.58
N GLY A 222 -3.91 -1.59 -3.95
CA GLY A 222 -5.32 -1.72 -3.57
C GLY A 222 -6.25 -1.97 -4.76
N MET A 223 -6.09 -1.22 -5.85
CA MET A 223 -6.90 -1.45 -7.07
C MET A 223 -6.60 -2.81 -7.71
N LEU A 224 -5.33 -3.20 -7.79
CA LEU A 224 -4.92 -4.48 -8.38
C LEU A 224 -5.43 -5.68 -7.56
N ASP A 225 -5.41 -5.57 -6.23
CA ASP A 225 -5.86 -6.65 -5.36
C ASP A 225 -7.39 -6.77 -5.34
N VAL A 226 -8.13 -5.68 -5.53
CA VAL A 226 -9.57 -5.74 -5.83
C VAL A 226 -9.81 -6.50 -7.15
N LEU A 227 -9.09 -6.14 -8.22
CA LEU A 227 -9.22 -6.79 -9.53
C LEU A 227 -8.88 -8.29 -9.49
N LYS A 228 -7.95 -8.72 -8.62
CA LYS A 228 -7.59 -10.12 -8.38
C LYS A 228 -8.75 -10.93 -7.78
N ASN A 229 -9.63 -10.28 -7.02
CA ASN A 229 -10.66 -10.95 -6.23
C ASN A 229 -12.07 -10.87 -6.84
N ILE A 230 -12.31 -9.96 -7.78
CA ILE A 230 -13.61 -9.86 -8.47
C ILE A 230 -13.68 -10.63 -9.79
N SER A 231 -14.89 -11.02 -10.19
CA SER A 231 -15.14 -11.70 -11.46
C SER A 231 -14.69 -10.89 -12.68
N ALA A 232 -14.20 -11.56 -13.73
CA ALA A 232 -13.90 -10.95 -15.03
C ALA A 232 -15.09 -10.28 -15.71
N LYS A 233 -16.32 -10.63 -15.31
CA LYS A 233 -17.56 -10.03 -15.82
C LYS A 233 -18.16 -9.00 -14.86
N HIS A 234 -17.49 -8.67 -13.76
CA HIS A 234 -18.02 -7.72 -12.79
C HIS A 234 -18.21 -6.33 -13.43
N PRO A 235 -19.38 -5.68 -13.31
CA PRO A 235 -19.68 -4.43 -14.03
C PRO A 235 -18.67 -3.30 -13.77
N ALA A 236 -18.18 -3.19 -12.55
CA ALA A 236 -17.19 -2.17 -12.16
C ALA A 236 -15.75 -2.47 -12.60
N ARG A 237 -15.45 -3.68 -13.09
CA ARG A 237 -14.08 -4.12 -13.37
C ARG A 237 -13.38 -3.18 -14.34
N LYS A 238 -14.06 -2.82 -15.44
CA LYS A 238 -13.51 -1.95 -16.47
C LYS A 238 -13.10 -0.58 -15.90
N THR A 239 -13.90 0.03 -15.04
CA THR A 239 -13.60 1.32 -14.42
C THR A 239 -12.33 1.25 -13.56
N ILE A 240 -12.15 0.16 -12.80
CA ILE A 240 -10.96 -0.03 -11.95
C ILE A 240 -9.72 -0.32 -12.83
N GLU A 241 -9.86 -1.12 -13.89
CA GLU A 241 -8.79 -1.35 -14.87
C GLU A 241 -8.32 -0.04 -15.53
N GLU A 242 -9.26 0.81 -15.94
CA GLU A 242 -8.95 2.13 -16.52
C GLU A 242 -8.23 3.03 -15.51
N ALA A 243 -8.62 3.01 -14.23
CA ALA A 243 -7.96 3.75 -13.16
C ALA A 243 -6.51 3.27 -12.92
N VAL A 244 -6.29 1.95 -12.89
CA VAL A 244 -4.94 1.35 -12.79
C VAL A 244 -4.06 1.80 -13.95
N VAL A 245 -4.56 1.67 -15.19
CA VAL A 245 -3.81 2.07 -16.40
C VAL A 245 -3.50 3.57 -16.39
N LYS A 246 -4.46 4.40 -15.95
CA LYS A 246 -4.26 5.86 -15.82
C LYS A 246 -3.13 6.17 -14.83
N GLN A 247 -3.09 5.49 -13.68
CA GLN A 247 -2.04 5.69 -12.68
C GLN A 247 -0.68 5.19 -13.17
N ILE A 248 -0.60 4.02 -13.82
CA ILE A 248 0.65 3.50 -14.40
C ILE A 248 1.24 4.51 -15.39
N ASN A 249 0.41 5.05 -16.29
CA ASN A 249 0.83 6.05 -17.26
C ASN A 249 1.30 7.35 -16.58
N GLY A 250 0.64 7.78 -15.51
CA GLY A 250 1.07 8.93 -14.71
C GLY A 250 2.44 8.71 -14.06
N MET A 251 2.62 7.55 -13.43
CA MET A 251 3.87 7.19 -12.75
C MET A 251 5.04 7.00 -13.73
N ILE A 252 4.83 6.38 -14.90
CA ILE A 252 5.87 6.27 -15.94
C ILE A 252 6.38 7.65 -16.38
N LYS A 253 5.50 8.63 -16.57
CA LYS A 253 5.90 10.01 -16.96
C LYS A 253 6.76 10.70 -15.91
N LEU A 254 6.61 10.31 -14.65
CA LEU A 254 7.30 10.89 -13.50
C LEU A 254 8.51 10.06 -13.05
N GLN A 255 8.74 8.90 -13.68
CA GLN A 255 9.89 8.06 -13.37
C GLN A 255 11.17 8.78 -13.76
N ARG A 256 12.10 8.85 -12.82
CA ARG A 256 13.42 9.43 -13.07
C ARG A 256 14.27 8.48 -13.92
N PRO A 257 15.30 9.00 -14.62
CA PRO A 257 16.22 8.18 -15.42
C PRO A 257 16.94 7.08 -14.64
N ASP A 258 17.00 7.18 -13.31
CA ASP A 258 17.62 6.20 -12.41
C ASP A 258 16.62 5.15 -11.88
N GLY A 259 15.40 5.13 -12.41
CA GLY A 259 14.34 4.16 -12.07
C GLY A 259 13.48 4.54 -10.87
N ARG A 260 13.83 5.63 -10.16
CA ARG A 260 13.20 6.05 -8.89
C ARG A 260 12.15 7.14 -9.09
N TRP A 261 11.51 7.51 -7.98
CA TRP A 261 10.65 8.70 -7.86
C TRP A 261 11.09 9.52 -6.65
N TRP A 262 10.74 10.79 -6.64
CA TRP A 262 10.88 11.65 -5.46
C TRP A 262 9.79 11.32 -4.42
N CYS A 263 10.00 11.68 -3.14
CA CYS A 263 9.03 11.47 -2.06
C CYS A 263 7.63 12.05 -2.39
N VAL A 264 7.62 13.20 -3.05
CA VAL A 264 6.46 13.75 -3.77
C VAL A 264 6.84 13.71 -5.24
N VAL A 265 6.10 12.91 -6.02
CA VAL A 265 6.55 12.38 -7.33
C VAL A 265 6.90 13.46 -8.36
N ASP A 266 6.32 14.65 -8.26
CA ASP A 266 6.52 15.80 -9.14
C ASP A 266 7.32 16.96 -8.49
N VAL A 267 7.81 16.79 -7.25
CA VAL A 267 8.58 17.80 -6.52
C VAL A 267 9.99 17.27 -6.21
N PRO A 268 11.01 17.59 -7.03
CA PRO A 268 12.39 17.14 -6.79
C PRO A 268 12.96 17.55 -5.43
N ALA A 269 12.55 18.72 -4.91
CA ALA A 269 12.98 19.20 -3.60
C ALA A 269 12.53 18.29 -2.44
N SER A 270 11.55 17.41 -2.68
CA SER A 270 11.08 16.43 -1.69
C SER A 270 12.06 15.29 -1.43
N GLY A 271 13.17 15.20 -2.15
CA GLY A 271 14.25 14.25 -1.88
C GLY A 271 13.88 12.79 -2.10
N GLU A 272 14.82 11.91 -1.76
CA GLU A 272 14.71 10.47 -2.01
C GLU A 272 13.65 9.80 -1.13
N GLU A 273 13.03 8.76 -1.67
CA GLU A 273 12.09 7.88 -0.96
C GLU A 273 12.25 6.45 -1.47
N GLY A 274 12.75 5.56 -0.62
CA GLY A 274 13.15 4.21 -1.06
C GLY A 274 11.98 3.29 -1.42
N SER A 275 10.84 3.43 -0.73
CA SER A 275 9.73 2.46 -0.86
C SER A 275 8.94 2.61 -2.16
N THR A 276 8.86 3.81 -2.74
CA THR A 276 8.02 4.13 -3.91
C THR A 276 8.43 3.31 -5.12
N ALA A 277 9.74 3.17 -5.39
CA ALA A 277 10.23 2.36 -6.50
C ALA A 277 9.86 0.88 -6.34
N ALA A 278 9.94 0.34 -5.11
CA ALA A 278 9.52 -1.03 -4.82
C ALA A 278 8.01 -1.22 -5.03
N PHE A 279 7.17 -0.31 -4.52
CA PHE A 279 5.73 -0.33 -4.78
C PHE A 279 5.40 -0.32 -6.27
N MET A 280 6.06 0.55 -7.05
CA MET A 280 5.81 0.65 -8.49
C MET A 280 6.26 -0.60 -9.24
N ALA A 281 7.41 -1.18 -8.88
CA ALA A 281 7.85 -2.45 -9.46
C ALA A 281 6.82 -3.58 -9.21
N THR A 282 6.32 -3.72 -7.97
CA THR A 282 5.26 -4.68 -7.61
C THR A 282 3.99 -4.43 -8.42
N GLY A 283 3.48 -3.19 -8.44
CA GLY A 283 2.23 -2.84 -9.12
C GLY A 283 2.31 -3.04 -10.64
N PHE A 284 3.42 -2.63 -11.26
CA PHE A 284 3.62 -2.79 -12.70
C PHE A 284 3.74 -4.27 -13.08
N ALA A 285 4.44 -5.07 -12.28
CA ALA A 285 4.54 -6.52 -12.48
C ALA A 285 3.16 -7.19 -12.44
N ARG A 286 2.36 -6.91 -11.39
CA ARG A 286 0.99 -7.43 -11.26
C ARG A 286 0.11 -7.01 -12.44
N ALA A 287 0.15 -5.74 -12.84
CA ALA A 287 -0.63 -5.25 -13.98
C ALA A 287 -0.25 -5.95 -15.30
N ILE A 288 1.05 -6.21 -15.53
CA ILE A 288 1.53 -6.98 -16.68
C ILE A 288 0.99 -8.42 -16.64
N LYS A 289 1.10 -9.10 -15.49
CA LYS A 289 0.62 -10.48 -15.31
C LYS A 289 -0.90 -10.61 -15.50
N MET A 290 -1.64 -9.58 -15.12
CA MET A 290 -3.10 -9.49 -15.30
C MET A 290 -3.50 -9.08 -16.73
N GLY A 291 -2.55 -8.74 -17.60
CA GLY A 291 -2.82 -8.32 -18.98
C GLY A 291 -3.47 -6.94 -19.11
N LEU A 292 -3.34 -6.09 -18.09
CA LEU A 292 -3.95 -4.75 -18.06
C LEU A 292 -3.19 -3.74 -18.93
N VAL A 293 -1.91 -4.01 -19.18
CA VAL A 293 -0.99 -3.12 -19.90
C VAL A 293 -0.14 -3.90 -20.90
N ASP A 294 0.37 -3.22 -21.92
CA ASP A 294 1.33 -3.82 -22.86
C ASP A 294 2.67 -4.09 -22.16
N LYS A 295 3.06 -5.38 -22.11
CA LYS A 295 4.30 -5.83 -21.48
C LYS A 295 5.54 -5.15 -22.06
N LYS A 296 5.60 -4.94 -23.38
CA LYS A 296 6.79 -4.35 -24.02
C LYS A 296 6.98 -2.88 -23.62
N THR A 297 5.90 -2.18 -23.34
CA THR A 297 5.90 -0.79 -22.91
C THR A 297 6.23 -0.66 -21.43
N VAL A 298 5.58 -1.45 -20.56
CA VAL A 298 5.66 -1.23 -19.10
C VAL A 298 6.81 -1.99 -18.43
N LEU A 299 7.22 -3.16 -18.97
CA LEU A 299 8.27 -3.97 -18.34
C LEU A 299 9.61 -3.24 -18.16
N PRO A 300 10.13 -2.44 -19.12
CA PRO A 300 11.37 -1.69 -18.90
C PRO A 300 11.31 -0.77 -17.68
N HIS A 301 10.17 -0.09 -17.48
CA HIS A 301 9.95 0.79 -16.33
C HIS A 301 9.90 0.02 -15.00
N ALA A 302 9.30 -1.18 -15.00
CA ALA A 302 9.27 -2.06 -13.84
C ALA A 302 10.67 -2.60 -13.49
N ILE A 303 11.48 -2.94 -14.51
CA ILE A 303 12.89 -3.36 -14.35
C ILE A 303 13.71 -2.24 -13.72
N ASP A 304 13.60 -1.02 -14.25
CA ASP A 304 14.34 0.14 -13.74
C ASP A 304 13.93 0.47 -12.29
N ALA A 305 12.64 0.37 -11.97
CA ALA A 305 12.13 0.55 -10.61
C ALA A 305 12.69 -0.50 -9.64
N LEU A 306 12.68 -1.78 -10.01
CA LEU A 306 13.27 -2.85 -9.21
C LEU A 306 14.77 -2.65 -9.01
N ALA A 307 15.49 -2.32 -10.09
CA ALA A 307 16.93 -2.09 -10.02
C ALA A 307 17.28 -0.91 -9.12
N GLY A 308 16.51 0.18 -9.20
CA GLY A 308 16.64 1.34 -8.30
C GLY A 308 16.41 0.97 -6.84
N ALA A 309 15.36 0.19 -6.55
CA ALA A 309 15.05 -0.26 -5.19
C ALA A 309 16.15 -1.19 -4.61
N ILE A 310 16.66 -2.13 -5.41
CA ILE A 310 17.76 -3.01 -5.00
C ILE A 310 19.04 -2.21 -4.76
N ALA A 311 19.36 -1.22 -5.61
CA ALA A 311 20.53 -0.38 -5.43
C ALA A 311 20.47 0.49 -4.16
N ASP A 312 19.27 0.78 -3.66
CA ASP A 312 19.06 1.51 -2.39
C ASP A 312 19.06 0.57 -1.17
N THR A 313 19.31 -0.73 -1.36
CA THR A 313 19.39 -1.71 -0.28
C THR A 313 20.83 -1.83 0.23
N ASP A 314 21.03 -1.83 1.56
CA ASP A 314 22.34 -2.03 2.17
C ASP A 314 22.81 -3.50 2.15
N GLU A 315 24.04 -3.76 2.60
CA GLU A 315 24.61 -5.11 2.68
C GLU A 315 23.83 -6.09 3.56
N ASN A 316 23.02 -5.58 4.50
CA ASN A 316 22.17 -6.35 5.41
C ASN A 316 20.75 -6.57 4.84
N GLY A 317 20.46 -6.06 3.64
CA GLY A 317 19.13 -6.14 3.05
C GLY A 317 18.17 -5.05 3.54
N HIS A 318 18.64 -3.97 4.16
CA HIS A 318 17.79 -2.87 4.59
C HIS A 318 17.66 -1.81 3.48
N LEU A 319 16.42 -1.52 3.10
CA LEU A 319 16.10 -0.45 2.17
C LEU A 319 16.38 0.91 2.82
N LYS A 320 17.21 1.72 2.17
CA LYS A 320 17.58 3.07 2.62
C LYS A 320 16.51 4.09 2.21
N ASN A 321 16.63 5.29 2.77
CA ASN A 321 15.79 6.45 2.43
C ASN A 321 14.27 6.23 2.63
N VAL A 322 13.87 5.20 3.37
CA VAL A 322 12.47 4.99 3.75
C VAL A 322 12.09 6.05 4.78
N THR A 323 11.02 6.77 4.48
CA THR A 323 10.46 7.79 5.38
C THR A 323 9.77 7.16 6.59
N ALA A 324 9.65 7.93 7.67
CA ALA A 324 8.72 7.63 8.76
C ALA A 324 7.28 7.43 8.26
N ALA A 325 6.37 7.01 9.15
CA ALA A 325 4.94 7.08 8.87
C ALA A 325 4.55 8.53 8.54
N VAL A 326 3.93 8.74 7.38
CA VAL A 326 3.56 10.07 6.88
C VAL A 326 2.11 10.31 7.29
N MET A 327 1.93 11.04 8.39
CA MET A 327 0.60 11.42 8.85
C MET A 327 0.02 12.54 7.96
N ALA A 328 -1.27 12.78 8.06
CA ALA A 328 -1.91 13.83 7.28
C ALA A 328 -1.36 15.22 7.65
N SER A 329 -1.05 16.02 6.65
CA SER A 329 -0.71 17.43 6.81
C SER A 329 -1.13 18.21 5.57
N THR A 330 -1.68 19.40 5.76
CA THR A 330 -2.21 20.25 4.68
C THR A 330 -1.13 20.95 3.87
N ARG A 331 0.15 20.70 4.19
CA ARG A 331 1.29 21.45 3.66
C ARG A 331 2.27 20.54 2.95
N VAL A 332 2.73 20.97 1.77
CA VAL A 332 3.72 20.23 0.96
C VAL A 332 5.07 20.10 1.71
N SER A 333 5.43 21.11 2.50
CA SER A 333 6.65 21.11 3.33
C SER A 333 6.76 19.89 4.25
N HIS A 334 5.62 19.36 4.72
CA HIS A 334 5.55 18.16 5.54
C HIS A 334 6.17 16.96 4.82
N TYR A 335 5.73 16.70 3.58
CA TYR A 335 6.20 15.58 2.77
C TYR A 335 7.67 15.77 2.36
N VAL A 336 8.07 17.01 2.08
CA VAL A 336 9.46 17.35 1.73
C VAL A 336 10.42 17.04 2.89
N HIS A 337 10.05 17.43 4.10
CA HIS A 337 10.92 17.32 5.28
C HIS A 337 10.63 16.07 6.13
N THR A 338 9.85 15.11 5.62
CA THR A 338 9.56 13.89 6.38
C THR A 338 10.87 13.19 6.76
N PRO A 339 11.08 12.82 8.04
CA PRO A 339 12.26 12.09 8.48
C PRO A 339 12.47 10.78 7.71
N ARG A 340 13.73 10.42 7.43
CA ARG A 340 14.12 9.24 6.62
C ARG A 340 15.13 8.37 7.36
N GLY A 341 15.33 7.15 6.86
CA GLY A 341 16.28 6.18 7.41
C GLY A 341 15.63 5.19 8.38
N PHE A 342 14.33 4.94 8.23
CA PHE A 342 13.58 4.03 9.08
C PHE A 342 13.63 2.61 8.53
N LEU A 343 13.92 1.63 9.40
CA LEU A 343 13.74 0.21 9.09
C LEU A 343 12.36 -0.24 9.57
N VAL A 344 11.43 -0.40 8.63
CA VAL A 344 10.00 -0.53 8.91
C VAL A 344 9.29 -1.43 7.89
N PRO A 345 8.15 -2.05 8.26
CA PRO A 345 7.42 -2.97 7.37
C PRO A 345 7.01 -2.37 6.01
N TRP A 346 6.66 -1.08 5.95
CA TRP A 346 6.30 -0.39 4.69
C TRP A 346 7.48 -0.03 3.79
N GLY A 347 8.71 -0.28 4.22
CA GLY A 347 9.89 -0.27 3.35
C GLY A 347 10.25 -1.66 2.85
N GLN A 348 10.37 -2.61 3.79
CA GLN A 348 10.89 -3.95 3.50
C GLN A 348 9.86 -4.86 2.83
N GLY A 349 8.58 -4.72 3.19
CA GLY A 349 7.48 -5.46 2.59
C GLY A 349 7.36 -5.25 1.07
N PRO A 350 7.24 -3.99 0.60
CA PRO A 350 7.20 -3.69 -0.83
C PRO A 350 8.44 -4.16 -1.58
N LEU A 351 9.65 -4.05 -0.99
CA LEU A 351 10.87 -4.55 -1.63
C LEU A 351 10.85 -6.08 -1.80
N ALA A 352 10.41 -6.81 -0.77
CA ALA A 352 10.23 -8.26 -0.87
C ALA A 352 9.23 -8.62 -1.96
N MET A 353 8.06 -7.98 -1.96
CA MET A 353 7.04 -8.19 -2.99
C MET A 353 7.55 -7.84 -4.40
N ALA A 354 8.30 -6.75 -4.56
CA ALA A 354 8.86 -6.35 -5.84
C ALA A 354 9.80 -7.41 -6.42
N ILE A 355 10.69 -7.98 -5.60
CA ILE A 355 11.58 -9.06 -6.03
C ILE A 355 10.78 -10.31 -6.39
N CYS A 356 9.80 -10.70 -5.56
CA CYS A 356 8.97 -11.87 -5.82
C CYS A 356 8.14 -11.74 -7.10
N GLU A 357 7.47 -10.60 -7.28
CA GLU A 357 6.56 -10.39 -8.41
C GLU A 357 7.30 -10.20 -9.74
N MET A 358 8.57 -9.81 -9.71
CA MET A 358 9.38 -9.66 -10.92
C MET A 358 10.13 -10.94 -11.29
N ASP A 359 10.23 -11.95 -10.41
CA ASP A 359 11.11 -13.12 -10.61
C ASP A 359 10.85 -13.89 -11.92
N ASP A 360 9.59 -14.01 -12.33
CA ASP A 360 9.16 -14.69 -13.55
C ASP A 360 9.09 -13.76 -14.78
N LEU A 361 9.31 -12.46 -14.60
CA LEU A 361 9.30 -11.46 -15.67
C LEU A 361 10.71 -11.10 -16.19
N VAL A 362 11.78 -11.41 -15.45
CA VAL A 362 13.16 -10.96 -15.71
C VAL A 362 14.27 -12.01 -15.66
#